data_AF-A0A846SU82-F1
#
_entry.id   AF-A0A846SU82-F1
#
_cell.length_a   1.000
_cell.length_b   1.000
_cell.length_c   1.000
_cell.angle_alpha   90.00
_cell.angle_beta   90.00
_cell.angle_gamma   90.00
#
_symmetry.space_group_name_H-M   'P 1'
#
loop_
_entity.id
_entity.type
_entity.pdbx_description
1 polymer ?
#
loop_
_entity_poly.entity_id
_entity_poly.type
_entity_poly.pdbx_seq_one_letter_code
_entity_poly.pdbx_strand_id
1 'polypeptide(L)'
;CIAGSYQGCSEDHYFTRALGNYTSSAEGPDYCFDNEDNNCDGEIDDSCPCLDGSNRVCGATDVGSCSYGTETCTNGTWGSCSGARGPAAEICNGEDDNCDGSIDEGLSCGGRSGRWWRWWRWRSLHASQH
;
A
#
# COMPACT_ATOMS: atom_id res chain seq x y z
N CYS A 1 -30.80 6.54 7.55
CA CYS A 1 -30.99 7.95 7.96
C CYS A 1 -32.45 8.39 7.73
N ILE A 2 -33.06 9.21 8.61
CA ILE A 2 -34.26 10.00 8.27
C ILE A 2 -33.90 11.46 8.51
N ALA A 3 -33.94 12.29 7.46
CA ALA A 3 -33.76 13.74 7.53
C ALA A 3 -32.44 14.21 8.20
N GLY A 4 -31.29 13.64 7.81
CA GLY A 4 -29.97 14.20 8.15
C GLY A 4 -29.65 14.24 9.65
N SER A 5 -30.03 13.22 10.41
CA SER A 5 -29.62 13.10 11.81
C SER A 5 -29.32 11.64 12.20
N TYR A 6 -28.23 11.49 12.97
CA TYR A 6 -27.66 10.23 13.44
C TYR A 6 -28.62 9.50 14.41
N GLN A 7 -29.01 8.26 14.08
CA GLN A 7 -29.44 7.30 15.09
C GLN A 7 -28.42 6.17 15.11
N GLY A 8 -27.79 5.96 16.28
CA GLY A 8 -26.82 4.90 16.47
C GLY A 8 -27.41 3.56 16.05
N CYS A 9 -26.62 2.76 15.35
CA CYS A 9 -26.96 1.43 14.89
C CYS A 9 -27.40 0.59 16.09
N SER A 10 -28.71 0.46 16.28
CA SER A 10 -29.32 -0.54 17.15
C SER A 10 -30.02 -1.55 16.24
N GLU A 11 -29.92 -2.82 16.61
CA GLU A 11 -30.10 -4.02 15.77
C GLU A 11 -31.48 -4.18 15.09
N ASP A 12 -32.41 -3.22 15.21
CA ASP A 12 -33.77 -3.33 14.69
C ASP A 12 -34.04 -2.57 13.38
N HIS A 13 -33.09 -1.77 12.88
CA HIS A 13 -33.35 -0.90 11.71
C HIS A 13 -33.29 -1.59 10.34
N TYR A 14 -32.90 -2.86 10.27
CA TYR A 14 -32.95 -3.66 9.04
C TYR A 14 -34.35 -4.16 8.67
N PHE A 15 -35.34 -4.13 9.60
CA PHE A 15 -36.56 -4.93 9.44
C PHE A 15 -37.87 -4.19 9.16
N THR A 16 -37.87 -2.86 9.07
CA THR A 16 -39.12 -2.15 8.72
C THR A 16 -38.91 -1.12 7.62
N ARG A 17 -38.91 -1.60 6.36
CA ARG A 17 -39.87 -1.12 5.34
C ARG A 17 -39.80 -1.92 4.03
N ALA A 18 -40.60 -3.00 4.05
CA ALA A 18 -41.39 -3.59 2.96
C ALA A 18 -40.88 -3.43 1.50
N LEU A 19 -40.36 -4.55 0.99
CA LEU A 19 -40.33 -4.92 -0.44
C LEU A 19 -39.45 -4.05 -1.37
N GLY A 20 -38.23 -3.77 -0.88
CA GLY A 20 -37.00 -3.94 -1.65
C GLY A 20 -37.01 -3.49 -3.11
N ASN A 21 -36.72 -2.22 -3.35
CA ASN A 21 -35.87 -1.81 -4.46
C ASN A 21 -35.42 -0.35 -4.27
N TYR A 22 -34.50 -0.13 -3.33
CA TYR A 22 -33.61 1.02 -3.45
C TYR A 22 -32.39 0.50 -4.19
N THR A 23 -32.39 0.73 -5.50
CA THR A 23 -31.19 0.55 -6.30
C THR A 23 -30.16 1.51 -5.73
N SER A 24 -29.06 0.96 -5.22
CA SER A 24 -27.87 1.62 -4.68
C SER A 24 -27.13 2.47 -5.73
N SER A 25 -27.87 3.29 -6.49
CA SER A 25 -27.43 3.87 -7.76
C SER A 25 -27.74 5.36 -7.89
N ALA A 26 -28.05 6.06 -6.79
CA ALA A 26 -28.25 7.51 -6.79
C ALA A 26 -27.99 8.20 -5.44
N GLU A 27 -27.23 7.59 -4.53
CA GLU A 27 -26.76 8.30 -3.33
C GLU A 27 -25.49 9.08 -3.74
N GLY A 28 -25.41 10.38 -3.42
CA GLY A 28 -24.25 11.22 -3.77
C GLY A 28 -22.97 10.81 -3.02
N PRO A 29 -21.83 11.47 -3.28
CA PRO A 29 -20.63 11.27 -2.46
C PRO A 29 -20.89 11.71 -1.01
N ASP A 30 -20.21 11.07 -0.06
CA ASP A 30 -20.27 11.45 1.35
C ASP A 30 -19.72 12.89 1.57
N TYR A 31 -20.10 13.52 2.67
CA TYR A 31 -19.44 14.76 3.09
C TYR A 31 -18.20 14.41 3.89
N CYS A 32 -17.06 14.92 3.47
CA CYS A 32 -15.80 14.44 4.01
C CYS A 32 -15.45 15.06 5.35
N PHE A 33 -14.95 14.19 6.24
CA PHE A 33 -14.32 14.52 7.52
C PHE A 33 -15.30 15.07 8.56
N ASP A 34 -16.58 14.72 8.46
CA ASP A 34 -17.56 14.95 9.53
C ASP A 34 -17.84 13.69 10.37
N ASN A 35 -17.30 12.54 9.98
CA ASN A 35 -17.50 11.25 10.65
C ASN A 35 -18.99 10.83 10.67
N GLU A 36 -19.74 11.24 9.65
CA GLU A 36 -21.12 10.84 9.36
C GLU A 36 -21.16 9.98 8.07
N ASP A 37 -22.26 9.27 7.86
CA ASP A 37 -22.53 8.44 6.66
C ASP A 37 -23.66 9.13 5.90
N ASN A 38 -23.33 10.14 5.10
CA ASN A 38 -24.31 11.06 4.53
C ASN A 38 -24.99 10.51 3.28
N ASN A 39 -24.44 9.44 2.70
CA ASN A 39 -25.01 8.68 1.60
C ASN A 39 -25.67 7.35 2.07
N CYS A 40 -25.63 7.08 3.37
CA CYS A 40 -26.28 5.97 4.07
C CYS A 40 -25.97 4.59 3.45
N ASP A 41 -24.74 4.38 2.99
CA ASP A 41 -24.29 3.15 2.32
C ASP A 41 -23.63 2.13 3.27
N GLY A 42 -23.43 2.51 4.53
CA GLY A 42 -22.86 1.67 5.57
C GLY A 42 -21.36 1.83 5.78
N GLU A 43 -20.70 2.67 4.99
CA GLU A 43 -19.33 3.13 5.21
C GLU A 43 -19.37 4.59 5.72
N ILE A 44 -18.40 5.00 6.54
CA ILE A 44 -18.29 6.39 7.04
C ILE A 44 -17.16 7.08 6.27
N ASP A 45 -17.42 8.30 5.77
CA ASP A 45 -16.46 9.13 5.04
C ASP A 45 -15.86 8.42 3.78
N ASP A 46 -16.64 7.57 3.09
CA ASP A 46 -16.19 6.89 1.87
C ASP A 46 -16.33 7.74 0.60
N SER A 47 -15.60 7.38 -0.45
CA SER A 47 -15.60 8.08 -1.75
C SER A 47 -15.20 9.56 -1.64
N CYS A 48 -14.48 9.89 -0.56
CA CYS A 48 -14.00 11.22 -0.27
C CYS A 48 -12.73 11.57 -1.07
N PRO A 49 -12.70 12.76 -1.73
CA PRO A 49 -11.43 13.31 -2.18
C PRO A 49 -10.48 13.47 -0.99
N CYS A 50 -9.19 13.31 -1.23
CA CYS A 50 -8.20 13.56 -0.19
C CYS A 50 -8.20 15.03 0.24
N LEU A 51 -7.81 15.30 1.49
CA LEU A 51 -7.68 16.67 1.97
C LEU A 51 -6.44 17.33 1.33
N ASP A 52 -6.63 18.46 0.66
CA ASP A 52 -5.55 19.21 0.00
C ASP A 52 -4.35 19.47 0.91
N GLY A 53 -3.16 19.14 0.40
CA GLY A 53 -1.91 19.22 1.15
C GLY A 53 -1.63 18.05 2.10
N SER A 54 -2.57 17.11 2.25
CA SER A 54 -2.28 15.85 2.95
C SER A 54 -1.27 15.02 2.20
N ASN A 55 -0.48 14.24 2.95
CA ASN A 55 0.52 13.35 2.41
C ASN A 55 0.18 11.89 2.78
N ARG A 56 0.44 10.96 1.86
CA ARG A 56 0.40 9.52 2.14
C ARG A 56 1.62 8.81 1.58
N VAL A 57 1.92 7.65 2.17
CA VAL A 57 2.95 6.74 1.66
C VAL A 57 2.47 6.11 0.36
N CYS A 58 3.38 5.97 -0.59
CA CYS A 58 3.16 5.29 -1.86
C CYS A 58 4.39 4.44 -2.23
N GLY A 59 4.28 3.57 -3.24
CA GLY A 59 5.32 2.61 -3.62
C GLY A 59 4.98 1.19 -3.18
N ALA A 60 5.63 0.20 -3.82
CA ALA A 60 5.26 -1.21 -3.69
C ALA A 60 5.88 -1.89 -2.45
N THR A 61 7.13 -1.59 -2.15
CA THR A 61 7.92 -2.24 -1.09
C THR A 61 9.16 -1.39 -0.77
N ASP A 62 9.76 -1.63 0.38
CA ASP A 62 11.08 -1.13 0.81
C ASP A 62 12.13 -2.27 0.88
N VAL A 63 11.81 -3.42 0.29
CA VAL A 63 12.72 -4.56 0.18
C VAL A 63 13.78 -4.30 -0.87
N GLY A 64 15.01 -4.75 -0.59
CA GLY A 64 16.10 -4.72 -1.54
C GLY A 64 16.49 -3.29 -1.90
N SER A 65 16.44 -3.00 -3.19
CA SER A 65 16.78 -1.71 -3.74
C SER A 65 15.58 -0.74 -3.83
N CYS A 66 14.36 -1.23 -3.59
CA CYS A 66 13.14 -0.44 -3.62
C CYS A 66 12.98 0.47 -2.41
N SER A 67 12.15 1.49 -2.56
CA SER A 67 11.79 2.39 -1.48
C SER A 67 10.38 2.94 -1.65
N TYR A 68 9.73 3.22 -0.53
CA TYR A 68 8.51 4.02 -0.53
C TYR A 68 8.81 5.48 -0.88
N GLY A 69 7.78 6.15 -1.39
CA GLY A 69 7.73 7.58 -1.64
C GLY A 69 6.55 8.22 -0.94
N THR A 70 6.27 9.46 -1.32
CA THR A 70 5.14 10.25 -0.82
C THR A 70 4.30 10.78 -1.97
N GLU A 71 2.98 10.65 -1.84
CA GLU A 71 2.00 11.36 -2.66
C GLU A 71 1.42 12.51 -1.87
N THR A 72 1.23 13.65 -2.53
CA THR A 72 0.55 14.82 -1.97
C THR A 72 -0.80 14.99 -2.63
N CYS A 73 -1.83 15.24 -1.84
CA CYS A 73 -3.15 15.55 -2.34
C CYS A 73 -3.20 16.97 -2.91
N THR A 74 -3.75 17.14 -4.10
CA THR A 74 -3.99 18.45 -4.73
C THR A 74 -5.34 18.44 -5.46
N ASN A 75 -6.18 19.42 -5.15
CA ASN A 75 -7.56 19.54 -5.63
C ASN A 75 -8.36 18.24 -5.44
N GLY A 76 -8.24 17.60 -4.28
CA GLY A 76 -8.96 16.37 -3.96
C GLY A 76 -8.44 15.10 -4.61
N THR A 77 -7.30 15.16 -5.32
CA THR A 77 -6.70 14.02 -6.01
C THR A 77 -5.27 13.78 -5.56
N TRP A 78 -4.90 12.52 -5.37
CA TRP A 78 -3.51 12.15 -5.07
C TRP A 78 -2.63 12.38 -6.30
N GLY A 79 -1.56 13.16 -6.13
CA GLY A 79 -0.58 13.41 -7.18
C GLY A 79 0.33 12.21 -7.44
N SER A 80 1.37 12.43 -8.25
CA SER A 80 2.38 11.41 -8.52
C SER A 80 3.15 11.02 -7.26
N CYS A 81 3.44 9.73 -7.14
CA CYS A 81 4.31 9.20 -6.09
C CYS A 81 5.75 9.69 -6.29
N SER A 82 6.22 10.56 -5.39
CA SER A 82 7.56 11.14 -5.43
C SER A 82 8.51 10.40 -4.50
N GLY A 83 9.68 10.03 -5.00
CA GLY A 83 10.74 9.39 -4.20
C GLY A 83 10.63 7.86 -4.05
N ALA A 84 9.60 7.23 -4.63
CA ALA A 84 9.53 5.77 -4.66
C ALA A 84 10.47 5.19 -5.74
N ARG A 85 11.20 4.14 -5.38
CA ARG A 85 11.88 3.24 -6.32
C ARG A 85 11.11 1.93 -6.34
N GLY A 86 10.54 1.59 -7.50
CA GLY A 86 9.79 0.35 -7.70
C GLY A 86 10.65 -0.79 -8.25
N PRO A 87 10.11 -2.01 -8.27
CA PRO A 87 10.75 -3.19 -8.86
C PRO A 87 11.22 -2.95 -10.29
N ALA A 88 12.45 -3.36 -10.57
CA ALA A 88 13.07 -3.38 -11.88
C ALA A 88 13.51 -4.81 -12.23
N ALA A 89 13.92 -5.02 -13.49
CA ALA A 89 14.51 -6.30 -13.88
C ALA A 89 15.88 -6.46 -13.20
N GLU A 90 16.14 -7.64 -12.66
CA GLU A 90 17.45 -7.99 -12.11
C GLU A 90 18.57 -7.71 -13.10
N ILE A 91 19.66 -7.14 -12.57
CA ILE A 91 20.95 -7.06 -13.24
C ILE A 91 22.03 -7.52 -12.26
N CYS A 92 23.16 -8.01 -12.76
CA CYS A 92 24.27 -8.47 -11.93
C CYS A 92 25.04 -7.32 -11.27
N ASN A 93 24.41 -6.60 -10.34
CA ASN A 93 24.97 -5.46 -9.62
C ASN A 93 25.14 -5.73 -8.12
N GLY A 94 24.67 -6.87 -7.60
CA GLY A 94 24.70 -7.19 -6.17
C GLY A 94 23.61 -6.51 -5.34
N GLU A 95 22.60 -5.94 -6.00
CA GLU A 95 21.36 -5.44 -5.41
C GLU A 95 20.20 -6.39 -5.71
N ASP A 96 19.09 -6.20 -4.99
CA ASP A 96 17.80 -6.85 -5.27
C ASP A 96 16.97 -5.79 -6.01
N ASP A 97 17.04 -5.82 -7.34
CA ASP A 97 16.44 -4.79 -8.21
C ASP A 97 14.95 -5.00 -8.39
N ASN A 98 14.48 -6.24 -8.34
CA ASN A 98 13.08 -6.63 -8.46
C ASN A 98 12.33 -6.61 -7.10
N CYS A 99 13.07 -6.46 -6.01
CA CYS A 99 12.58 -6.30 -4.65
C CYS A 99 11.78 -7.51 -4.14
N ASP A 100 12.18 -8.72 -4.55
CA ASP A 100 11.59 -9.99 -4.15
C ASP A 100 12.24 -10.59 -2.88
N GLY A 101 13.31 -9.96 -2.38
CA GLY A 101 14.07 -10.39 -1.22
C GLY A 101 15.31 -11.23 -1.54
N SER A 102 15.61 -11.45 -2.82
CA SER A 102 16.80 -12.15 -3.31
C SER A 102 17.70 -11.21 -4.10
N ILE A 103 19.01 -11.42 -4.02
CA ILE A 103 19.98 -10.62 -4.76
C ILE A 103 20.41 -11.39 -6.01
N ASP A 104 20.35 -10.72 -7.17
CA ASP A 104 20.78 -11.21 -8.49
C ASP A 104 20.21 -12.60 -8.86
N GLU A 105 18.96 -12.92 -8.49
CA GLU A 105 18.36 -14.22 -8.77
C GLU A 105 17.99 -14.40 -10.24
N GLY A 106 17.94 -15.67 -10.70
CA GLY A 106 17.70 -15.97 -12.12
C GLY A 106 18.81 -15.55 -13.08
N LEU A 107 19.82 -14.80 -12.63
CA LEU A 107 20.97 -14.38 -13.42
C LEU A 107 22.19 -15.28 -13.20
N SER A 108 22.84 -15.67 -14.28
CA SER A 108 24.17 -16.30 -14.22
C SER A 108 25.25 -15.22 -14.17
N CYS A 109 25.28 -14.47 -13.07
CA CYS A 109 26.33 -13.50 -12.83
C CYS A 109 27.66 -14.25 -12.67
N GLY A 110 28.60 -13.98 -13.58
CA GLY A 110 29.94 -14.56 -13.55
C GLY A 110 30.76 -14.06 -12.35
N GLY A 111 30.38 -14.44 -11.13
CA GLY A 111 31.09 -14.03 -9.93
C GLY A 111 30.28 -14.05 -8.65
N ARG A 112 30.22 -15.25 -8.03
CA ARG A 112 29.95 -15.52 -6.60
C ARG A 112 28.48 -15.54 -6.17
N SER A 113 27.78 -16.54 -6.67
CA SER A 113 26.65 -17.17 -5.97
C SER A 113 27.04 -17.44 -4.49
N GLY A 114 26.17 -16.99 -3.58
CA GLY A 114 26.38 -16.82 -2.13
C GLY A 114 26.70 -18.05 -1.28
N ARG A 115 27.33 -19.09 -1.83
CA ARG A 115 27.83 -20.25 -1.08
C ARG A 115 29.36 -20.26 -0.88
N TRP A 116 30.12 -19.53 -1.70
CA TRP A 116 31.60 -19.48 -1.56
C TRP A 116 32.10 -18.42 -0.55
N TRP A 117 31.36 -17.33 -0.33
CA TRP A 117 31.76 -16.28 0.62
C TRP A 117 31.72 -16.76 2.08
N ARG A 118 30.73 -17.56 2.46
CA ARG A 118 30.65 -18.16 3.81
C ARG A 118 31.83 -19.11 4.06
N TRP A 119 32.28 -19.83 3.04
CA TRP A 119 33.43 -20.73 3.12
C TRP A 119 34.78 -19.98 3.16
N TRP A 120 34.95 -18.92 2.36
CA TRP A 120 36.13 -18.05 2.42
C TRP A 120 36.25 -17.30 3.75
N ARG A 121 35.17 -16.71 4.27
CA ARG A 121 35.18 -15.99 5.55
C ARG A 121 35.51 -16.92 6.73
N TRP A 122 35.04 -18.18 6.68
CA TRP A 122 35.38 -19.20 7.68
C TRP A 122 36.84 -19.66 7.57
N ARG A 123 37.36 -19.87 6.34
CA ARG A 123 38.76 -20.22 6.10
C ARG A 123 39.74 -19.11 6.46
N SER A 124 39.43 -17.85 6.15
CA SER A 124 40.31 -16.71 6.50
C SER A 124 40.43 -16.50 8.02
N LEU A 125 39.44 -16.91 8.82
CA LEU A 125 39.51 -16.89 10.29
C LEU A 125 40.22 -18.12 10.89
N HIS A 126 40.38 -19.22 10.14
CA HIS A 126 40.97 -20.47 10.64
C HIS A 126 42.26 -20.91 9.89
N ALA A 127 42.80 -20.10 8.98
CA ALA A 127 44.05 -20.36 8.27
C ALA A 127 45.31 -20.02 9.11
N SER A 128 45.32 -20.45 10.38
CA SER A 128 46.51 -20.35 11.25
C SER A 128 46.77 -21.63 12.06
N GLN A 129 46.25 -22.77 11.62
CA GLN A 129 46.69 -24.08 12.11
C GLN A 129 46.95 -25.01 10.93
N HIS A 130 48.13 -24.86 10.32
CA HIS A 130 48.99 -25.96 9.90
C HIS A 130 50.32 -25.40 9.39
#